data_AF-A0A955X6D3-F1
#
_entry.id   AF-A0A955X6D3-F1
#
_cell.length_a   1.000
_cell.length_b   1.000
_cell.length_c   1.000
_cell.angle_alpha   90.00
_cell.angle_beta   90.00
_cell.angle_gamma   90.00
#
_symmetry.space_group_name_H-M   'P 1'
#
loop_
_entity.id
_entity.type
_entity.pdbx_description
1 polymer ?
#
loop_
_entity_poly.entity_id
_entity_poly.type
_entity_poly.pdbx_seq_one_letter_code
_entity_poly.pdbx_strand_id
1 'polypeptide(L)'
;MIIGVVLGASRAEAGGPEPVGLSLWWEDGAVRTEDGAPRTVTLYGEAPRFVQELDITASVVTATDEGILPLAQSGDLAGVDWSGVQLVDEDWRPEFTGGFTRSRFYRGAAWMERPSVFVMLPLDASGRVVGPPISTLAGRDDRAGPADDGVVRRFVARQVTPGCRAIGDCSNATSFQAQGLVQLRDARHPERRATRIPSTATRIAMVWSEDPLNPRSVDLQRAPLSSTPYRYGFRAEVEVVNPPQNGRFYQPGEAISIRSTFRDGAGQRLHPQGSLPTYGEFLDHAIDSGLRYYDGLRQLLTAYYALKHREGLSIVTFGGPTHRLRVSRHQVGFNDLFFTPQTVTASRQEDGFTGLFQLNPPIQNQALPELWYAPVSDTVDFEIPADAEAGTYVIASKGRRDWGGEALNATGVAEIQVGQRAPTPFTPRTGRCEGCHNGASALGSLLHGLSDRRTCYSCHPSMAFEPDHAIDYRIHLIHSRSERVSADVYDCRTCHLTPPNGAPRGFPGIGP
;
A
#
# COMPACT_ATOMS: atom_id res chain seq x y z
N MET A 1 12.43 -21.55 -28.08
CA MET A 1 11.60 -21.08 -29.20
C MET A 1 10.17 -21.46 -28.86
N ILE A 2 9.25 -20.59 -28.44
CA ILE A 2 9.07 -19.15 -28.59
C ILE A 2 8.68 -18.63 -27.19
N ILE A 3 9.42 -17.65 -26.64
CA ILE A 3 9.04 -16.96 -25.39
C ILE A 3 8.14 -15.81 -25.81
N GLY A 4 6.85 -15.90 -25.49
CA GLY A 4 5.90 -14.82 -25.67
C GLY A 4 6.12 -13.77 -24.59
N VAL A 5 6.93 -12.75 -24.91
CA VAL A 5 6.91 -11.48 -24.20
C VAL A 5 5.53 -10.87 -24.45
N VAL A 6 4.69 -10.79 -23.41
CA VAL A 6 3.50 -9.93 -23.46
C VAL A 6 4.02 -8.50 -23.37
N LEU A 7 4.36 -7.95 -24.54
CA LEU A 7 4.56 -6.52 -24.71
C LEU A 7 3.25 -5.84 -24.32
N GLY A 8 3.31 -4.97 -23.32
CA GLY A 8 2.24 -4.02 -23.04
C GLY A 8 1.87 -3.31 -24.35
N ALA A 9 0.58 -3.25 -24.64
CA ALA A 9 0.07 -2.67 -25.87
C ALA A 9 0.59 -1.23 -26.03
N SER A 10 1.49 -1.02 -26.99
CA SER A 10 1.85 0.30 -27.48
C SER A 10 0.65 0.87 -28.22
N ARG A 11 -0.12 1.75 -27.56
CA ARG A 11 -1.03 2.65 -28.26
C ARG A 11 -0.23 3.88 -28.71
N ALA A 12 0.24 3.85 -29.95
CA ALA A 12 0.65 5.06 -30.65
C ALA A 12 -0.55 5.62 -31.44
N GLU A 13 -0.62 6.95 -31.46
CA GLU A 13 -1.44 7.82 -32.33
C GLU A 13 -2.82 8.29 -31.84
N ALA A 14 -2.79 9.11 -30.79
CA ALA A 14 -3.62 10.34 -30.65
C ALA A 14 -2.92 11.43 -29.80
N GLY A 15 -1.70 11.80 -30.20
CA GLY A 15 -1.11 13.16 -30.09
C GLY A 15 -1.18 14.00 -28.79
N GLY A 16 -1.00 13.43 -27.60
CA GLY A 16 -0.79 14.20 -26.36
C GLY A 16 0.00 13.41 -25.31
N PRO A 17 0.58 14.07 -24.28
CA PRO A 17 1.22 13.38 -23.17
C PRO A 17 0.20 12.50 -22.42
N GLU A 18 0.60 11.27 -22.06
CA GLU A 18 -0.24 10.35 -21.28
C GLU A 18 -0.71 11.00 -19.97
N PRO A 19 -1.96 10.76 -19.53
CA PRO A 19 -2.43 11.26 -18.25
C PRO A 19 -1.61 10.71 -17.08
N VAL A 20 -1.35 11.57 -16.09
CA VAL A 20 -0.56 11.24 -14.89
C VAL A 20 -1.45 11.29 -13.65
N GLY A 21 -1.34 10.27 -12.82
CA GLY A 21 -2.09 10.18 -11.57
C GLY A 21 -1.75 11.33 -10.61
N LEU A 22 -2.75 11.90 -9.96
CA LEU A 22 -2.60 12.87 -8.90
C LEU A 22 -2.88 12.18 -7.56
N SER A 23 -1.90 12.23 -6.67
CA SER A 23 -1.99 11.73 -5.30
C SER A 23 -1.98 12.88 -4.32
N LEU A 24 -3.07 13.06 -3.59
CA LEU A 24 -3.23 14.12 -2.60
C LEU A 24 -3.73 13.53 -1.28
N TRP A 25 -3.06 13.89 -0.18
CA TRP A 25 -3.41 13.45 1.16
C TRP A 25 -3.49 14.69 2.05
N TRP A 26 -4.69 14.99 2.54
CA TRP A 26 -4.96 16.13 3.40
C TRP A 26 -5.04 15.73 4.86
N GLU A 27 -4.40 16.55 5.69
CA GLU A 27 -4.45 16.50 7.16
C GLU A 27 -4.58 17.94 7.67
N ASP A 28 -5.64 18.21 8.44
CA ASP A 28 -5.98 19.55 8.93
C ASP A 28 -6.00 20.60 7.80
N GLY A 29 -6.70 20.28 6.71
CA GLY A 29 -6.99 21.17 5.58
C GLY A 29 -5.85 21.37 4.59
N ALA A 30 -4.67 20.82 4.86
CA ALA A 30 -3.46 20.96 4.05
C ALA A 30 -2.89 19.60 3.63
N VAL A 31 -2.26 19.54 2.45
CA VAL A 31 -1.39 18.41 2.13
C VAL A 31 -0.08 18.61 2.88
N ARG A 32 0.39 17.59 3.61
CA ARG A 32 1.57 17.71 4.48
C ARG A 32 2.69 16.74 4.07
N THR A 33 3.92 17.09 4.43
CA THR A 33 5.09 16.21 4.45
C THR A 33 5.07 15.35 5.72
N GLU A 34 5.97 14.37 5.80
CA GLU A 34 6.02 13.39 6.90
C GLU A 34 6.34 14.01 8.27
N ASP A 35 6.88 15.23 8.30
CA ASP A 35 7.13 16.04 9.49
C ASP A 35 5.93 16.95 9.87
N GLY A 36 4.84 16.89 9.10
CA GLY A 36 3.63 17.69 9.30
C GLY A 36 3.68 19.09 8.70
N ALA A 37 4.76 19.48 8.02
CA ALA A 37 4.81 20.78 7.33
C ALA A 37 3.90 20.78 6.08
N PRO A 38 3.29 21.92 5.69
CA PRO A 38 2.56 22.00 4.43
C PRO A 38 3.46 21.67 3.23
N ARG A 39 3.01 20.72 2.42
CA ARG A 39 3.70 20.27 1.21
C ARG A 39 3.26 21.10 0.01
N THR A 40 4.23 21.63 -0.72
CA THR A 40 3.99 22.13 -2.08
C THR A 40 4.13 20.99 -3.07
N VAL A 41 3.19 20.86 -4.01
CA VAL A 41 3.24 19.83 -5.06
C VAL A 41 3.85 20.40 -6.32
N THR A 42 5.05 19.95 -6.67
CA THR A 42 5.68 20.29 -7.95
C THR A 42 5.12 19.42 -9.06
N LEU A 43 4.59 20.04 -10.11
CA LEU A 43 4.12 19.37 -11.33
C LEU A 43 5.15 19.59 -12.44
N TYR A 44 5.61 18.49 -13.03
CA TYR A 44 6.61 18.50 -14.09
C TYR A 44 5.95 18.43 -15.46
N GLY A 45 6.15 19.47 -16.29
CA GLY A 45 5.50 19.57 -17.59
C GLY A 45 3.97 19.73 -17.52
N GLU A 46 3.30 19.43 -18.64
CA GLU A 46 1.89 19.79 -18.89
C GLU A 46 0.98 18.55 -19.11
N ALA A 47 1.37 17.41 -18.53
CA ALA A 47 0.57 16.19 -18.62
C ALA A 47 -0.80 16.40 -17.95
N PRO A 48 -1.92 16.00 -18.60
CA PRO A 48 -3.23 15.96 -17.97
C PRO A 48 -3.20 15.16 -16.67
N ARG A 49 -3.94 15.60 -15.65
CA ARG A 49 -4.00 14.96 -14.33
C ARG A 49 -5.39 14.43 -14.04
N PHE A 50 -5.45 13.28 -13.38
CA PHE A 50 -6.67 12.69 -12.83
C PHE A 50 -6.40 12.27 -11.39
N VAL A 51 -7.43 12.17 -10.54
CA VAL A 51 -7.25 11.73 -9.15
C VAL A 51 -7.01 10.22 -9.13
N GLN A 52 -5.80 9.80 -8.77
CA GLN A 52 -5.42 8.39 -8.57
C GLN A 52 -5.50 8.00 -7.09
N GLU A 53 -5.11 8.93 -6.22
CA GLU A 53 -5.00 8.74 -4.79
C GLU A 53 -5.57 9.98 -4.08
N LEU A 54 -6.59 9.82 -3.24
CA LEU A 54 -7.15 10.88 -2.40
C LEU A 54 -7.36 10.37 -0.99
N ASP A 55 -6.81 11.09 -0.02
CA ASP A 55 -7.02 10.86 1.41
C ASP A 55 -7.39 12.16 2.12
N ILE A 56 -8.33 12.08 3.06
CA ILE A 56 -8.51 13.08 4.11
C ILE A 56 -8.42 12.31 5.43
N THR A 57 -7.48 12.69 6.28
CA THR A 57 -7.38 12.14 7.64
C THR A 57 -7.60 13.22 8.68
N ALA A 58 -8.31 12.84 9.73
CA ALA A 58 -8.47 13.64 10.94
C ALA A 58 -8.07 12.78 12.12
N SER A 59 -7.31 13.34 13.07
CA SER A 59 -6.97 12.66 14.31
C SER A 59 -7.09 13.60 15.49
N VAL A 60 -7.75 13.14 16.54
CA VAL A 60 -7.92 13.89 17.79
C VAL A 60 -7.58 12.96 18.95
N VAL A 61 -6.69 13.41 19.84
CA VAL A 61 -6.30 12.66 21.04
C VAL A 61 -6.98 13.29 22.26
N THR A 62 -7.64 12.46 23.06
CA THR A 62 -8.31 12.85 24.31
C THR A 62 -7.75 12.05 25.49
N ALA A 63 -7.89 12.61 26.70
CA ALA A 63 -7.52 11.95 27.94
C ALA A 63 -8.59 10.97 28.44
N THR A 64 -9.82 11.09 27.91
CA THR A 64 -10.99 10.29 28.28
C THR A 64 -11.56 9.55 27.08
N ASP A 65 -12.21 8.43 27.37
CA ASP A 65 -12.85 7.61 26.34
C ASP A 65 -14.16 8.25 25.83
N GLU A 66 -14.06 8.94 24.68
CA GLU A 66 -15.19 9.64 24.05
C GLU A 66 -15.63 8.98 22.72
N GLY A 67 -15.17 7.75 22.47
CA GLY A 67 -15.34 7.08 21.17
C GLY A 67 -14.77 7.92 20.02
N ILE A 68 -15.62 8.24 19.05
CA ILE A 68 -15.32 9.09 17.89
C ILE A 68 -15.94 10.49 17.96
N LEU A 69 -16.61 10.84 19.06
CA LEU A 69 -17.25 12.14 19.23
C LEU A 69 -16.29 13.34 18.95
N PRO A 70 -15.00 13.30 19.35
CA PRO A 70 -14.09 14.42 19.09
C PRO A 70 -13.90 14.76 17.60
N LEU A 71 -14.06 13.80 16.68
CA LEU A 71 -13.98 14.03 15.24
C LEU A 71 -15.14 14.87 14.70
N ALA A 72 -16.31 14.78 15.34
CA ALA A 72 -17.48 15.58 14.99
C ALA A 72 -17.42 17.02 15.57
N GLN A 73 -16.44 17.30 16.42
CA GLN A 73 -16.29 18.57 17.12
C GLN A 73 -15.12 19.40 16.59
N SER A 74 -14.12 18.75 15.99
CA SER A 74 -12.87 19.41 15.57
C SER A 74 -12.19 18.69 14.40
N GLY A 75 -11.33 19.43 13.68
CA GLY A 75 -10.54 18.93 12.56
C GLY A 75 -11.33 18.76 11.26
N ASP A 76 -10.71 18.06 10.31
CA ASP A 76 -11.18 17.96 8.93
C ASP A 76 -12.52 17.27 8.72
N LEU A 77 -13.07 16.60 9.75
CA LEU A 77 -14.35 15.90 9.65
C LEU A 77 -15.40 16.45 10.63
N ALA A 78 -15.17 17.64 11.20
CA ALA A 78 -16.16 18.26 12.09
C ALA A 78 -17.45 18.67 11.36
N GLY A 79 -17.34 19.05 10.08
CA GLY A 79 -18.45 19.60 9.30
C GLY A 79 -19.37 18.58 8.62
N VAL A 80 -19.04 17.29 8.68
CA VAL A 80 -19.79 16.24 7.95
C VAL A 80 -20.95 15.66 8.76
N ASP A 81 -21.93 15.05 8.08
CA ASP A 81 -23.14 14.48 8.69
C ASP A 81 -22.86 13.13 9.36
N TRP A 82 -22.58 13.17 10.67
CA TRP A 82 -22.31 11.98 11.50
C TRP A 82 -23.56 11.17 11.89
N SER A 83 -24.76 11.56 11.44
CA SER A 83 -25.98 10.81 11.77
C SER A 83 -25.91 9.37 11.25
N GLY A 84 -26.42 8.42 12.05
CA GLY A 84 -26.45 7.00 11.70
C GLY A 84 -25.17 6.21 12.04
N VAL A 85 -24.10 6.87 12.49
CA VAL A 85 -22.85 6.19 12.85
C VAL A 85 -23.04 5.18 13.98
N GLN A 86 -22.45 4.00 13.84
CA GLN A 86 -22.51 2.89 14.79
C GLN A 86 -21.13 2.25 14.97
N LEU A 87 -20.87 1.72 16.17
CA LEU A 87 -19.77 0.80 16.42
C LEU A 87 -20.10 -0.53 15.72
N VAL A 88 -19.23 -0.97 14.82
CA VAL A 88 -19.47 -2.19 14.02
C VAL A 88 -18.48 -3.31 14.29
N ASP A 89 -17.32 -3.00 14.87
CA ASP A 89 -16.24 -3.97 15.10
C ASP A 89 -15.28 -3.47 16.19
N GLU A 90 -14.56 -4.38 16.81
CA GLU A 90 -13.52 -4.09 17.81
C GLU A 90 -12.36 -5.10 17.68
N ASP A 91 -11.12 -4.61 17.71
CA ASP A 91 -9.92 -5.43 17.74
C ASP A 91 -9.01 -5.11 18.92
N TRP A 92 -8.15 -6.07 19.27
CA TRP A 92 -7.17 -5.96 20.34
C TRP A 92 -5.82 -6.49 19.84
N ARG A 93 -4.77 -5.69 20.00
CA ARG A 93 -3.41 -5.97 19.50
C ARG A 93 -2.42 -5.99 20.65
N PRO A 94 -1.53 -6.99 20.77
CA PRO A 94 -0.49 -6.96 21.80
C PRO A 94 0.48 -5.81 21.55
N GLU A 95 0.88 -5.12 22.63
CA GLU A 95 1.88 -4.05 22.57
C GLU A 95 3.28 -4.57 22.88
N PHE A 96 4.29 -3.93 22.28
CA PHE A 96 5.70 -4.26 22.54
C PHE A 96 6.09 -4.07 24.02
N THR A 97 5.49 -3.07 24.67
CA THR A 97 5.70 -2.76 26.10
C THR A 97 4.91 -3.67 27.05
N GLY A 98 4.16 -4.63 26.51
CA GLY A 98 3.17 -5.42 27.26
C GLY A 98 1.80 -4.74 27.32
N GLY A 99 0.75 -5.54 27.53
CA GLY A 99 -0.63 -5.08 27.43
C GLY A 99 -1.17 -5.15 26.00
N PHE A 100 -2.21 -4.36 25.73
CA PHE A 100 -2.92 -4.35 24.46
C PHE A 100 -3.29 -2.94 24.00
N THR A 101 -3.27 -2.72 22.70
CA THR A 101 -3.99 -1.63 22.04
C THR A 101 -5.38 -2.13 21.65
N ARG A 102 -6.43 -1.43 22.06
CA ARG A 102 -7.81 -1.66 21.56
C ARG A 102 -8.10 -0.73 20.39
N SER A 103 -8.69 -1.23 19.31
CA SER A 103 -9.31 -0.37 18.29
C SER A 103 -10.81 -0.65 18.19
N ARG A 104 -11.62 0.40 18.22
CA ARG A 104 -13.06 0.33 17.96
C ARG A 104 -13.37 0.99 16.62
N PHE A 105 -14.15 0.33 15.78
CA PHE A 105 -14.39 0.75 14.40
C PHE A 105 -15.83 1.18 14.17
N TYR A 106 -16.02 2.30 13.50
CA TYR A 106 -17.31 2.97 13.36
C TYR A 106 -17.66 3.18 11.88
N ARG A 107 -18.91 2.87 11.51
CA ARG A 107 -19.47 2.97 10.14
C ARG A 107 -20.93 3.41 10.16
N GLY A 108 -21.54 3.65 9.01
CA GLY A 108 -22.97 3.99 8.89
C GLY A 108 -23.29 5.48 9.02
N ALA A 109 -22.29 6.35 9.19
CA ALA A 109 -22.52 7.79 9.17
C ALA A 109 -23.02 8.22 7.78
N ALA A 110 -23.92 9.19 7.71
CA ALA A 110 -24.49 9.62 6.44
C ALA A 110 -23.44 10.00 5.37
N TRP A 111 -22.36 10.69 5.77
CA TRP A 111 -21.24 11.01 4.87
C TRP A 111 -20.46 9.76 4.40
N MET A 112 -20.46 8.68 5.18
CA MET A 112 -19.84 7.41 4.81
C MET A 112 -20.68 6.66 3.77
N GLU A 113 -22.01 6.79 3.81
CA GLU A 113 -22.92 5.99 2.97
C GLU A 113 -23.31 6.69 1.64
N ARG A 114 -23.41 8.03 1.65
CA ARG A 114 -23.90 8.80 0.51
C ARG A 114 -22.89 8.85 -0.65
N PRO A 115 -23.36 9.04 -1.90
CA PRO A 115 -22.49 9.40 -3.01
C PRO A 115 -21.76 10.71 -2.72
N SER A 116 -20.46 10.73 -2.94
CA SER A 116 -19.59 11.89 -2.79
C SER A 116 -18.96 12.32 -4.12
N VAL A 117 -18.79 13.62 -4.28
CA VAL A 117 -18.03 14.22 -5.37
C VAL A 117 -16.90 15.04 -4.79
N PHE A 118 -15.69 14.83 -5.32
CA PHE A 118 -14.54 15.67 -5.03
C PHE A 118 -14.19 16.46 -6.29
N VAL A 119 -14.07 17.78 -6.14
CA VAL A 119 -13.80 18.72 -7.24
C VAL A 119 -12.54 19.49 -6.93
N MET A 120 -11.52 19.32 -7.77
CA MET A 120 -10.23 19.96 -7.66
C MET A 120 -10.21 21.15 -8.61
N LEU A 121 -10.23 22.35 -8.05
CA LEU A 121 -10.27 23.63 -8.74
C LEU A 121 -8.85 24.19 -8.86
N PRO A 122 -8.30 24.35 -10.08
CA PRO A 122 -7.04 25.05 -10.28
C PRO A 122 -7.22 26.55 -10.04
N LEU A 123 -6.48 27.10 -9.08
CA LEU A 123 -6.53 28.51 -8.70
C LEU A 123 -5.21 29.21 -9.04
N ASP A 124 -5.27 30.47 -9.47
CA ASP A 124 -4.10 31.36 -9.54
C ASP A 124 -3.72 31.95 -8.18
N ALA A 125 -2.66 32.77 -8.17
CA ALA A 125 -2.16 33.42 -6.96
C ALA A 125 -3.16 34.41 -6.33
N SER A 126 -4.17 34.87 -7.08
CA SER A 126 -5.25 35.73 -6.58
C SER A 126 -6.46 34.94 -6.07
N GLY A 127 -6.41 33.60 -6.13
CA GLY A 127 -7.51 32.72 -5.73
C GLY A 127 -8.60 32.56 -6.78
N ARG A 128 -8.38 33.00 -8.03
CA ARG A 128 -9.36 32.85 -9.11
C ARG A 128 -9.20 31.49 -9.78
N VAL A 129 -10.33 30.86 -10.14
CA VAL A 129 -10.32 29.63 -10.92
C VAL A 129 -9.80 29.93 -12.33
N VAL A 130 -8.74 29.24 -12.75
CA VAL A 130 -8.06 29.50 -14.03
C VAL A 130 -8.16 28.36 -15.04
N GLY A 131 -8.84 27.27 -14.69
CA GLY A 131 -9.00 26.13 -15.59
C GLY A 131 -10.18 25.23 -15.25
N PRO A 132 -10.48 24.27 -16.13
CA PRO A 132 -11.49 23.25 -15.86
C PRO A 132 -11.13 22.43 -14.60
N PRO A 133 -12.14 22.02 -13.81
CA PRO A 133 -11.90 21.18 -12.65
C PRO A 133 -11.45 19.77 -13.04
N ILE A 134 -10.76 19.11 -12.11
CA ILE A 134 -10.66 17.64 -12.09
C ILE A 134 -11.75 17.16 -11.12
N SER A 135 -12.67 16.31 -11.57
CA SER A 135 -13.72 15.75 -10.73
C SER A 135 -13.53 14.25 -10.56
N THR A 136 -13.77 13.75 -9.36
CA THR A 136 -13.82 12.31 -9.09
C THR A 136 -15.09 11.95 -8.32
N LEU A 137 -15.75 10.87 -8.74
CA LEU A 137 -17.01 10.39 -8.16
C LEU A 137 -16.74 9.17 -7.27
N ALA A 138 -17.07 9.30 -5.99
CA ALA A 138 -17.16 8.18 -5.07
C ALA A 138 -18.64 7.84 -4.90
N GLY A 139 -19.13 6.75 -5.49
CA GLY A 139 -20.53 6.34 -5.41
C GLY A 139 -21.00 6.01 -3.97
N ARG A 140 -22.06 5.22 -3.84
CA ARG A 140 -22.56 4.77 -2.52
C ARG A 140 -21.64 3.72 -1.89
N ASP A 141 -21.68 3.54 -0.57
CA ASP A 141 -20.90 2.46 0.07
C ASP A 141 -21.45 1.07 -0.24
N ASP A 142 -22.76 0.93 -0.44
CA ASP A 142 -23.46 -0.34 -0.66
C ASP A 142 -23.37 -0.89 -2.09
N ARG A 143 -22.82 -0.11 -3.04
CA ARG A 143 -22.77 -0.51 -4.46
C ARG A 143 -21.72 0.24 -5.26
N ALA A 144 -20.88 -0.51 -5.97
CA ALA A 144 -20.05 0.05 -7.03
C ALA A 144 -20.87 0.34 -8.30
N GLY A 145 -20.93 1.62 -8.70
CA GLY A 145 -21.53 2.05 -9.96
C GLY A 145 -20.54 2.02 -11.13
N PRO A 146 -21.02 2.03 -12.39
CA PRO A 146 -20.17 2.18 -13.57
C PRO A 146 -19.59 3.59 -13.72
N ALA A 147 -20.17 4.59 -13.05
CA ALA A 147 -19.66 5.97 -13.07
C ALA A 147 -18.56 6.22 -12.01
N ASP A 148 -18.51 5.38 -10.97
CA ASP A 148 -17.59 5.51 -9.84
C ASP A 148 -16.14 5.46 -10.30
N ASP A 149 -15.34 6.41 -9.85
CA ASP A 149 -13.98 6.59 -10.33
C ASP A 149 -12.93 5.90 -9.46
N GLY A 150 -13.22 5.52 -8.21
CA GLY A 150 -12.30 4.74 -7.38
C GLY A 150 -12.66 3.25 -7.31
N VAL A 151 -11.65 2.38 -7.38
CA VAL A 151 -11.80 0.96 -7.00
C VAL A 151 -11.94 0.84 -5.48
N VAL A 152 -11.06 1.49 -4.73
CA VAL A 152 -11.18 1.58 -3.27
C VAL A 152 -11.97 2.83 -2.94
N ARG A 153 -13.06 2.66 -2.20
CA ARG A 153 -13.79 3.70 -1.49
C ARG A 153 -13.88 3.25 -0.04
N ARG A 154 -13.28 4.02 0.87
CA ARG A 154 -13.20 3.67 2.29
C ARG A 154 -13.37 4.92 3.13
N PHE A 155 -14.60 5.12 3.58
CA PHE A 155 -15.04 6.24 4.40
C PHE A 155 -15.40 5.69 5.77
N VAL A 156 -14.52 5.87 6.76
CA VAL A 156 -14.59 5.14 8.03
C VAL A 156 -14.04 5.99 9.18
N ALA A 157 -14.38 5.60 10.41
CA ALA A 157 -13.76 6.14 11.61
C ALA A 157 -13.37 5.03 12.58
N ARG A 158 -12.41 5.31 13.46
CA ARG A 158 -12.03 4.43 14.56
C ARG A 158 -11.60 5.22 15.78
N GLN A 159 -11.57 4.54 16.92
CA GLN A 159 -10.82 5.01 18.09
C GLN A 159 -9.76 3.97 18.43
N VAL A 160 -8.52 4.42 18.62
CA VAL A 160 -7.39 3.60 19.08
C VAL A 160 -7.09 3.96 20.54
N THR A 161 -6.99 2.95 21.39
CA THR A 161 -6.71 3.06 22.82
C THR A 161 -5.49 2.20 23.15
N PRO A 162 -4.28 2.77 23.15
CA PRO A 162 -3.10 2.05 23.62
C PRO A 162 -3.06 1.92 25.15
N GLY A 163 -2.19 1.03 25.63
CA GLY A 163 -1.88 0.85 27.03
C GLY A 163 -2.93 0.10 27.84
N CYS A 164 -3.85 -0.64 27.21
CA CYS A 164 -4.83 -1.44 27.93
C CYS A 164 -4.16 -2.63 28.64
N ARG A 165 -4.58 -2.92 29.87
CA ARG A 165 -3.99 -3.98 30.70
C ARG A 165 -4.24 -5.38 30.14
N ALA A 166 -5.45 -5.62 29.64
CA ALA A 166 -5.89 -6.91 29.11
C ALA A 166 -6.98 -6.70 28.05
N ILE A 167 -7.27 -7.75 27.28
CA ILE A 167 -8.46 -7.76 26.41
C ILE A 167 -9.70 -7.51 27.27
N GLY A 168 -10.49 -6.50 26.91
CA GLY A 168 -11.66 -6.06 27.66
C GLY A 168 -11.38 -5.09 28.81
N ASP A 169 -10.12 -4.75 29.12
CA ASP A 169 -9.75 -3.85 30.23
C ASP A 169 -8.77 -2.74 29.76
N CYS A 170 -9.32 -1.57 29.46
CA CYS A 170 -8.59 -0.33 29.20
C CYS A 170 -8.72 0.69 30.35
N SER A 171 -9.01 0.25 31.58
CA SER A 171 -9.25 1.15 32.72
C SER A 171 -8.04 2.02 33.09
N ASN A 172 -6.83 1.58 32.70
CA ASN A 172 -5.57 2.29 32.92
C ASN A 172 -5.12 3.14 31.72
N ALA A 173 -5.85 3.12 30.60
CA ALA A 173 -5.50 3.89 29.42
C ALA A 173 -5.72 5.38 29.67
N THR A 174 -4.73 6.20 29.30
CA THR A 174 -4.74 7.66 29.48
C THR A 174 -4.77 8.43 28.16
N SER A 175 -4.78 7.71 27.03
CA SER A 175 -4.77 8.27 25.69
C SER A 175 -5.78 7.55 24.83
N PHE A 176 -6.69 8.30 24.23
CA PHE A 176 -7.72 7.81 23.31
C PHE A 176 -7.62 8.61 22.02
N GLN A 177 -7.26 7.95 20.93
CA GLN A 177 -7.06 8.59 19.65
C GLN A 177 -8.24 8.28 18.73
N ALA A 178 -9.13 9.26 18.53
CA ALA A 178 -10.14 9.20 17.48
C ALA A 178 -9.50 9.50 16.14
N GLN A 179 -9.81 8.70 15.11
CA GLN A 179 -9.30 8.85 13.75
C GLN A 179 -10.42 8.70 12.74
N GLY A 180 -10.50 9.61 11.76
CA GLY A 180 -11.38 9.49 10.62
C GLY A 180 -10.60 9.45 9.33
N LEU A 181 -11.13 8.72 8.35
CA LEU A 181 -10.49 8.47 7.05
C LEU A 181 -11.53 8.58 5.94
N VAL A 182 -11.26 9.46 4.98
CA VAL A 182 -11.91 9.50 3.66
C VAL A 182 -10.85 9.06 2.65
N GLN A 183 -11.00 7.86 2.08
CA GLN A 183 -10.04 7.34 1.11
C GLN A 183 -10.71 6.93 -0.20
N LEU A 184 -10.14 7.41 -1.30
CA LEU A 184 -10.48 7.02 -2.67
C LEU A 184 -9.19 6.66 -3.43
N ARG A 185 -9.12 5.45 -3.99
CA ARG A 185 -7.93 4.97 -4.72
C ARG A 185 -8.27 4.31 -6.03
N ASP A 186 -7.25 4.26 -6.87
CA ASP A 186 -7.17 3.44 -8.07
C ASP A 186 -8.22 3.85 -9.10
N ALA A 187 -7.82 4.80 -9.95
CA ALA A 187 -8.74 5.43 -10.89
C ALA A 187 -9.26 4.43 -11.92
N ARG A 188 -10.59 4.28 -12.00
CA ARG A 188 -11.27 3.42 -12.98
C ARG A 188 -11.42 4.06 -14.35
N HIS A 189 -11.38 5.39 -14.41
CA HIS A 189 -11.60 6.16 -15.65
C HIS A 189 -10.53 7.25 -15.86
N PRO A 190 -9.23 6.92 -15.81
CA PRO A 190 -8.15 7.91 -15.84
C PRO A 190 -8.23 8.80 -17.09
N GLU A 191 -8.40 8.22 -18.28
CA GLU A 191 -8.51 8.97 -19.55
C GLU A 191 -9.73 9.89 -19.58
N ARG A 192 -10.87 9.47 -18.99
CA ARG A 192 -12.10 10.27 -18.94
C ARG A 192 -12.01 11.44 -17.96
N ARG A 193 -11.26 11.27 -16.87
CA ARG A 193 -11.14 12.26 -15.78
C ARG A 193 -9.92 13.16 -15.89
N ALA A 194 -9.02 12.86 -16.84
CA ALA A 194 -7.81 13.60 -17.03
C ALA A 194 -8.07 15.02 -17.55
N THR A 195 -7.61 16.01 -16.81
CA THR A 195 -7.72 17.42 -17.17
C THR A 195 -6.36 18.09 -17.02
N ARG A 196 -5.99 18.97 -17.97
CA ARG A 196 -4.78 19.78 -17.82
C ARG A 196 -4.99 20.83 -16.73
N ILE A 197 -4.07 20.89 -15.79
CA ILE A 197 -4.00 21.97 -14.82
C ILE A 197 -3.22 23.12 -15.49
N PRO A 198 -3.79 24.31 -15.71
CA PRO A 198 -3.11 25.42 -16.39
C PRO A 198 -1.81 25.84 -15.69
N SER A 199 -0.83 26.30 -16.46
CA SER A 199 0.46 26.76 -15.94
C SER A 199 0.36 27.99 -15.03
N THR A 200 -0.73 28.77 -15.16
CA THR A 200 -1.06 29.90 -14.27
C THR A 200 -1.61 29.46 -12.92
N ALA A 201 -2.00 28.20 -12.75
CA ALA A 201 -2.48 27.70 -11.47
C ALA A 201 -1.31 27.51 -10.50
N THR A 202 -1.40 28.17 -9.35
CA THR A 202 -0.44 28.10 -8.25
C THR A 202 -0.99 27.34 -7.05
N ARG A 203 -2.25 26.90 -7.10
CA ARG A 203 -2.92 26.16 -6.03
C ARG A 203 -4.01 25.25 -6.60
N ILE A 204 -4.30 24.15 -5.92
CA ILE A 204 -5.53 23.39 -6.08
C ILE A 204 -6.36 23.59 -4.82
N ALA A 205 -7.64 23.95 -4.99
CA ALA A 205 -8.64 23.84 -3.93
C ALA A 205 -9.54 22.63 -4.21
N MET A 206 -9.61 21.71 -3.25
CA MET A 206 -10.50 20.55 -3.28
C MET A 206 -11.77 20.88 -2.50
N VAL A 207 -12.91 20.82 -3.19
CA VAL A 207 -14.25 20.92 -2.61
C VAL A 207 -14.85 19.52 -2.58
N TRP A 208 -15.34 19.11 -1.42
CA TRP A 208 -16.01 17.83 -1.20
C TRP A 208 -17.51 18.07 -0.97
N SER A 209 -18.37 17.30 -1.62
CA SER A 209 -19.82 17.45 -1.51
C SER A 209 -20.40 17.27 -0.11
N GLU A 210 -19.78 16.46 0.75
CA GLU A 210 -20.23 16.29 2.15
C GLU A 210 -19.71 17.40 3.07
N ASP A 211 -18.77 18.23 2.58
CA ASP A 211 -18.13 19.30 3.35
C ASP A 211 -17.82 20.53 2.46
N PRO A 212 -18.85 21.13 1.83
CA PRO A 212 -18.65 22.13 0.77
C PRO A 212 -18.13 23.48 1.30
N LEU A 213 -18.27 23.75 2.60
CA LEU A 213 -17.89 25.02 3.23
C LEU A 213 -16.45 25.02 3.74
N ASN A 214 -15.78 23.87 3.78
CA ASN A 214 -14.40 23.74 4.24
C ASN A 214 -13.52 23.17 3.11
N PRO A 215 -13.23 23.96 2.05
CA PRO A 215 -12.36 23.53 0.99
C PRO A 215 -10.93 23.32 1.50
N ARG A 216 -10.28 22.27 1.02
CA ARG A 216 -8.88 21.94 1.38
C ARG A 216 -7.97 22.38 0.26
N SER A 217 -6.76 22.80 0.56
CA SER A 217 -5.89 23.34 -0.48
C SER A 217 -4.48 22.79 -0.45
N VAL A 218 -3.83 22.85 -1.60
CA VAL A 218 -2.42 22.51 -1.77
C VAL A 218 -1.80 23.48 -2.76
N ASP A 219 -0.67 24.06 -2.38
CA ASP A 219 0.08 24.94 -3.27
C ASP A 219 0.79 24.11 -4.34
N LEU A 220 0.88 24.68 -5.54
CA LEU A 220 1.50 24.08 -6.71
C LEU A 220 2.76 24.84 -7.09
N GLN A 221 3.78 24.08 -7.49
CA GLN A 221 4.93 24.59 -8.23
C GLN A 221 4.98 23.95 -9.61
N ARG A 222 5.58 24.67 -10.56
CA ARG A 222 5.80 24.21 -11.93
C ARG A 222 7.28 24.07 -12.20
N ALA A 223 7.64 22.96 -12.83
CA ALA A 223 8.98 22.74 -13.32
C ALA A 223 8.92 22.10 -14.72
N PRO A 224 9.81 22.48 -15.65
CA PRO A 224 9.87 21.80 -16.93
C PRO A 224 10.46 20.40 -16.75
N LEU A 225 10.04 19.42 -17.57
CA LEU A 225 10.65 18.07 -17.57
C LEU A 225 12.16 18.10 -17.87
N SER A 226 12.68 19.19 -18.45
CA SER A 226 14.11 19.39 -18.69
C SER A 226 14.91 19.79 -17.46
N SER A 227 14.27 20.22 -16.35
CA SER A 227 14.98 20.58 -15.11
C SER A 227 15.33 19.37 -14.24
N THR A 228 14.97 18.16 -14.66
CA THR A 228 15.15 16.93 -13.91
C THR A 228 15.44 15.76 -14.85
N PRO A 229 16.29 14.80 -14.46
CA PRO A 229 16.54 13.61 -15.28
C PRO A 229 15.35 12.63 -15.27
N TYR A 230 14.41 12.76 -14.32
CA TYR A 230 13.35 11.77 -14.11
C TYR A 230 12.09 12.05 -14.92
N ARG A 231 11.30 10.99 -15.17
CA ARG A 231 9.99 11.02 -15.80
C ARG A 231 8.92 10.42 -14.87
N TYR A 232 7.65 10.58 -15.24
CA TYR A 232 6.53 9.91 -14.57
C TYR A 232 6.54 8.39 -14.79
N GLY A 233 5.74 7.67 -14.02
CA GLY A 233 5.68 6.21 -14.01
C GLY A 233 6.70 5.59 -13.05
N PHE A 234 6.50 4.32 -12.71
CA PHE A 234 7.38 3.61 -11.78
C PHE A 234 7.43 2.13 -12.13
N ARG A 235 8.64 1.57 -12.16
CA ARG A 235 8.90 0.16 -12.45
C ARG A 235 9.94 -0.36 -11.48
N ALA A 236 9.74 -1.61 -11.05
CA ALA A 236 10.69 -2.35 -10.25
C ALA A 236 11.18 -3.56 -11.04
N GLU A 237 12.49 -3.78 -11.03
CA GLU A 237 13.17 -4.88 -11.68
C GLU A 237 13.93 -5.68 -10.62
N VAL A 238 13.95 -7.00 -10.78
CA VAL A 238 14.67 -7.93 -9.91
C VAL A 238 15.63 -8.74 -10.77
N GLU A 239 16.88 -8.77 -10.34
CA GLU A 239 17.95 -9.54 -10.98
C GLU A 239 18.66 -10.39 -9.91
N VAL A 240 18.95 -11.65 -10.24
CA VAL A 240 19.84 -12.48 -9.44
C VAL A 240 21.24 -12.35 -10.01
N VAL A 241 22.19 -11.82 -9.23
CA VAL A 241 23.45 -11.31 -9.79
C VAL A 241 24.63 -12.28 -9.69
N ASN A 242 24.58 -13.27 -8.80
CA ASN A 242 25.59 -14.33 -8.72
C ASN A 242 25.04 -15.62 -9.35
N PRO A 243 25.75 -16.28 -10.27
CA PRO A 243 25.27 -17.55 -10.85
C PRO A 243 25.34 -18.69 -9.82
N PRO A 244 24.57 -19.77 -10.01
CA PRO A 244 24.69 -20.94 -9.16
C PRO A 244 26.09 -21.56 -9.27
N GLN A 245 26.63 -22.07 -8.16
CA GLN A 245 27.99 -22.64 -8.07
C GLN A 245 28.22 -23.78 -9.06
N ASN A 246 27.18 -24.59 -9.34
CA ASN A 246 27.25 -25.68 -10.31
C ASN A 246 26.92 -25.25 -11.75
N GLY A 247 26.66 -23.97 -12.00
CA GLY A 247 26.34 -23.39 -13.30
C GLY A 247 24.97 -23.78 -13.89
N ARG A 248 24.10 -24.44 -13.12
CA ARG A 248 22.81 -24.98 -13.61
C ARG A 248 21.60 -24.56 -12.78
N PHE A 249 21.67 -24.69 -11.46
CA PHE A 249 20.61 -24.35 -10.51
C PHE A 249 21.23 -24.21 -9.11
N TYR A 250 20.63 -23.43 -8.21
CA TYR A 250 21.16 -23.24 -6.86
C TYR A 250 20.98 -24.50 -6.02
N GLN A 251 21.88 -24.74 -5.07
CA GLN A 251 21.70 -25.79 -4.07
C GLN A 251 21.17 -25.22 -2.75
N PRO A 252 20.43 -26.02 -1.95
CA PRO A 252 20.23 -25.69 -0.54
C PRO A 252 21.56 -25.40 0.16
N GLY A 253 21.60 -24.36 1.00
CA GLY A 253 22.81 -23.84 1.65
C GLY A 253 23.62 -22.85 0.80
N GLU A 254 23.24 -22.60 -0.45
CA GLU A 254 23.94 -21.66 -1.31
C GLU A 254 23.48 -20.20 -1.06
N ALA A 255 24.41 -19.26 -1.14
CA ALA A 255 24.12 -17.84 -1.09
C ALA A 255 23.58 -17.32 -2.43
N ILE A 256 22.63 -16.40 -2.37
CA ILE A 256 22.05 -15.72 -3.52
C ILE A 256 22.01 -14.22 -3.27
N SER A 257 22.49 -13.45 -4.25
CA SER A 257 22.53 -12.00 -4.25
C SER A 257 21.46 -11.48 -5.21
N ILE A 258 20.56 -10.66 -4.69
CA ILE A 258 19.37 -10.19 -5.39
C ILE A 258 19.46 -8.68 -5.52
N ARG A 259 19.58 -8.18 -6.75
CA ARG A 259 19.56 -6.75 -7.04
C ARG A 259 18.15 -6.28 -7.35
N SER A 260 17.74 -5.23 -6.65
CA SER A 260 16.54 -4.45 -6.95
C SER A 260 16.92 -3.20 -7.75
N THR A 261 16.33 -3.01 -8.92
CA THR A 261 16.51 -1.80 -9.72
C THR A 261 15.19 -1.09 -9.92
N PHE A 262 15.13 0.18 -9.50
CA PHE A 262 13.94 1.01 -9.65
C PHE A 262 14.12 2.01 -10.80
N ARG A 263 13.10 2.11 -11.65
CA ARG A 263 13.09 2.96 -12.85
C ARG A 263 11.81 3.78 -12.96
N ASP A 264 11.88 4.89 -13.68
CA ASP A 264 10.69 5.60 -14.13
C ASP A 264 10.02 4.95 -15.36
N GLY A 265 8.93 5.55 -15.83
CA GLY A 265 8.22 5.08 -17.01
C GLY A 265 9.01 5.16 -18.32
N ALA A 266 10.07 5.97 -18.38
CA ALA A 266 10.99 6.05 -19.52
C ALA A 266 12.17 5.07 -19.41
N GLY A 267 12.26 4.30 -18.32
CA GLY A 267 13.33 3.34 -18.07
C GLY A 267 14.60 3.95 -17.46
N GLN A 268 14.59 5.24 -17.11
CA GLN A 268 15.70 5.87 -16.41
C GLN A 268 15.76 5.35 -14.97
N ARG A 269 16.97 5.01 -14.51
CA ARG A 269 17.20 4.53 -13.15
C ARG A 269 17.00 5.65 -12.12
N LEU A 270 16.38 5.31 -10.99
CA LEU A 270 16.00 6.25 -9.92
C LEU A 270 17.01 6.34 -8.77
N HIS A 271 18.15 5.64 -8.90
CA HIS A 271 19.22 5.58 -7.93
C HIS A 271 20.53 5.17 -8.65
N PRO A 272 21.73 5.46 -8.10
CA PRO A 272 22.98 4.95 -8.64
C PRO A 272 23.07 3.42 -8.61
N GLN A 273 23.99 2.84 -9.39
CA GLN A 273 24.28 1.42 -9.29
C GLN A 273 25.05 1.08 -8.01
N GLY A 274 24.62 0.02 -7.33
CA GLY A 274 25.23 -0.45 -6.09
C GLY A 274 24.69 0.24 -4.84
N SER A 275 23.84 1.26 -4.97
CA SER A 275 23.26 1.95 -3.82
C SER A 275 21.80 2.30 -4.01
N LEU A 276 21.08 2.36 -2.89
CA LEU A 276 19.79 3.00 -2.75
C LEU A 276 19.96 4.23 -1.83
N PRO A 277 19.02 5.19 -1.87
CA PRO A 277 18.99 6.26 -0.88
C PRO A 277 19.02 5.72 0.56
N THR A 278 19.62 6.47 1.46
CA THR A 278 19.60 6.18 2.88
C THR A 278 18.25 6.52 3.49
N TYR A 279 17.98 5.99 4.69
CA TYR A 279 16.75 6.35 5.40
C TYR A 279 16.78 7.81 5.89
N GLY A 280 17.96 8.35 6.22
CA GLY A 280 18.17 9.75 6.56
C GLY A 280 17.81 10.68 5.40
N GLU A 281 18.26 10.38 4.17
CA GLU A 281 17.87 11.14 2.98
C GLU A 281 16.35 11.10 2.75
N PHE A 282 15.69 9.99 3.07
CA PHE A 282 14.22 9.91 3.03
C PHE A 282 13.56 10.85 4.06
N LEU A 283 14.05 10.85 5.30
CA LEU A 283 13.56 11.71 6.37
C LEU A 283 13.81 13.20 6.09
N ASP A 284 14.94 13.54 5.47
CA ASP A 284 15.32 14.90 5.11
C ASP A 284 14.62 15.40 3.83
N HIS A 285 13.80 14.56 3.20
CA HIS A 285 13.19 14.82 1.89
C HIS A 285 14.21 15.13 0.78
N ALA A 286 15.39 14.52 0.85
CA ALA A 286 16.52 14.74 -0.07
C ALA A 286 16.55 13.76 -1.27
N ILE A 287 15.54 12.88 -1.40
CA ILE A 287 15.45 11.90 -2.49
C ILE A 287 14.75 12.52 -3.71
N ASP A 288 15.51 13.15 -4.60
CA ASP A 288 14.99 13.80 -5.81
C ASP A 288 14.21 12.87 -6.75
N SER A 289 14.51 11.57 -6.74
CA SER A 289 13.82 10.57 -7.56
C SER A 289 12.44 10.21 -7.04
N GLY A 290 12.12 10.59 -5.79
CA GLY A 290 10.86 10.32 -5.11
C GLY A 290 10.70 8.89 -4.61
N LEU A 291 11.78 8.08 -4.55
CA LEU A 291 11.72 6.77 -3.90
C LEU A 291 11.33 6.93 -2.42
N ARG A 292 10.46 6.04 -1.94
CA ARG A 292 9.90 6.07 -0.59
C ARG A 292 10.42 4.91 0.24
N TYR A 293 10.50 5.14 1.55
CA TYR A 293 10.65 4.10 2.56
C TYR A 293 9.48 4.09 3.54
N TYR A 294 9.51 3.12 4.44
CA TYR A 294 8.50 2.95 5.48
C TYR A 294 8.49 4.14 6.44
N ASP A 295 7.32 4.74 6.64
CA ASP A 295 7.04 5.80 7.61
C ASP A 295 6.04 5.35 8.69
N GLY A 296 5.62 4.07 8.65
CA GLY A 296 4.47 3.56 9.41
C GLY A 296 4.68 3.39 10.92
N LEU A 297 5.91 3.51 11.44
CA LEU A 297 6.12 3.66 12.90
C LEU A 297 5.43 4.92 13.45
N ARG A 298 5.13 5.91 12.59
CA ARG A 298 4.42 7.14 12.96
C ARG A 298 2.88 7.06 12.78
N GLN A 299 2.36 6.05 12.07
CA GLN A 299 0.97 6.05 11.57
C GLN A 299 0.06 4.93 12.13
N LEU A 300 0.48 4.18 13.16
CA LEU A 300 -0.29 3.10 13.83
C LEU A 300 -1.23 2.35 12.88
N LEU A 301 -0.65 1.51 12.02
CA LEU A 301 -1.37 0.97 10.87
C LEU A 301 -2.30 -0.21 11.26
N THR A 302 -3.59 -0.11 10.94
CA THR A 302 -4.50 -1.26 10.83
C THR A 302 -5.00 -1.36 9.39
N ALA A 303 -4.95 -2.56 8.80
CA ALA A 303 -5.04 -2.77 7.36
C ALA A 303 -6.29 -2.16 6.67
N TYR A 304 -7.48 -2.22 7.28
CA TYR A 304 -8.71 -1.67 6.70
C TYR A 304 -9.10 -0.27 7.20
N TYR A 305 -8.67 0.15 8.38
CA TYR A 305 -9.13 1.43 8.96
C TYR A 305 -8.05 2.51 9.02
N ALA A 306 -6.88 2.24 8.41
CA ALA A 306 -5.76 3.17 8.37
C ALA A 306 -5.19 3.31 6.94
N LEU A 307 -4.12 4.11 6.84
CA LEU A 307 -3.39 4.43 5.61
C LEU A 307 -2.40 3.34 5.15
N LYS A 308 -2.64 2.06 5.46
CA LYS A 308 -1.70 0.95 5.17
C LYS A 308 -1.27 0.88 3.69
N HIS A 309 -2.11 1.32 2.75
CA HIS A 309 -1.76 1.34 1.32
C HIS A 309 -0.79 2.47 0.92
N ARG A 310 -0.61 3.50 1.76
CA ARG A 310 0.43 4.54 1.59
C ARG A 310 1.83 4.04 1.97
N GLU A 311 1.92 2.89 2.61
CA GLU A 311 3.16 2.33 3.16
C GLU A 311 4.25 2.22 2.08
N GLY A 312 5.28 3.06 2.22
CA GLY A 312 6.45 3.11 1.35
C GLY A 312 7.46 1.99 1.58
N LEU A 313 7.09 0.94 2.33
CA LEU A 313 8.00 -0.17 2.66
C LEU A 313 8.63 -0.75 1.40
N SER A 314 9.96 -0.79 1.38
CA SER A 314 10.77 -1.45 0.36
C SER A 314 11.27 -2.78 0.91
N ILE A 315 10.97 -3.87 0.21
CA ILE A 315 11.12 -5.24 0.70
C ILE A 315 11.49 -6.17 -0.44
N VAL A 316 12.41 -7.10 -0.16
CA VAL A 316 12.79 -8.21 -1.04
C VAL A 316 12.34 -9.52 -0.41
N THR A 317 11.67 -10.38 -1.17
CA THR A 317 11.19 -11.68 -0.69
C THR A 317 11.71 -12.82 -1.54
N PHE A 318 11.77 -14.00 -0.93
CA PHE A 318 12.18 -15.26 -1.52
C PHE A 318 11.21 -16.34 -1.06
N GLY A 319 10.64 -17.12 -1.98
CA GLY A 319 9.61 -18.08 -1.63
C GLY A 319 9.53 -19.29 -2.56
N GLY A 320 9.47 -20.49 -1.99
CA GLY A 320 9.30 -21.71 -2.77
C GLY A 320 9.49 -23.01 -1.98
N PRO A 321 9.38 -24.17 -2.66
CA PRO A 321 9.11 -24.27 -4.09
C PRO A 321 7.65 -23.95 -4.42
N THR A 322 7.39 -23.46 -5.64
CA THR A 322 6.08 -22.96 -6.09
C THR A 322 4.93 -23.93 -5.87
N HIS A 323 5.15 -25.23 -6.01
CA HIS A 323 4.12 -26.26 -5.85
C HIS A 323 3.71 -26.52 -4.39
N ARG A 324 4.43 -25.93 -3.43
CA ARG A 324 4.15 -26.02 -1.99
C ARG A 324 3.59 -24.74 -1.39
N LEU A 325 3.61 -23.63 -2.13
CA LEU A 325 3.18 -22.32 -1.64
C LEU A 325 1.74 -22.37 -1.10
N ARG A 326 1.59 -21.87 0.12
CA ARG A 326 0.35 -21.81 0.87
C ARG A 326 0.46 -20.74 1.94
N VAL A 327 -0.68 -20.41 2.55
CA VAL A 327 -0.70 -19.54 3.73
C VAL A 327 0.16 -20.18 4.81
N SER A 328 1.17 -19.46 5.28
CA SER A 328 2.04 -19.92 6.36
C SER A 328 1.31 -19.89 7.70
N ARG A 329 1.62 -20.86 8.54
CA ARG A 329 1.23 -20.94 9.96
C ARG A 329 2.26 -20.25 10.86
N HIS A 330 3.47 -20.07 10.34
CA HIS A 330 4.53 -19.37 11.03
C HIS A 330 4.11 -17.92 11.33
N GLN A 331 4.36 -17.50 12.57
CA GLN A 331 4.21 -16.12 12.98
C GLN A 331 5.61 -15.51 13.14
N VAL A 332 5.88 -14.46 12.36
CA VAL A 332 7.12 -13.69 12.48
C VAL A 332 7.11 -12.95 13.82
N GLY A 333 8.07 -13.27 14.68
CA GLY A 333 8.27 -12.59 15.95
C GLY A 333 8.85 -11.19 15.79
N PHE A 334 8.67 -10.35 16.82
CA PHE A 334 9.30 -9.03 16.86
C PHE A 334 10.83 -9.13 16.73
N ASN A 335 11.46 -10.00 17.52
CA ASN A 335 12.91 -10.14 17.49
C ASN A 335 13.42 -10.63 16.13
N ASP A 336 12.64 -11.48 15.45
CA ASP A 336 13.01 -11.98 14.13
C ASP A 336 13.03 -10.85 13.10
N LEU A 337 12.05 -9.94 13.15
CA LEU A 337 12.04 -8.76 12.28
C LEU A 337 13.25 -7.84 12.52
N PHE A 338 13.61 -7.62 13.79
CA PHE A 338 14.61 -6.61 14.20
C PHE A 338 16.06 -7.08 14.23
N PHE A 339 16.32 -8.36 14.47
CA PHE A 339 17.67 -8.82 14.80
C PHE A 339 18.17 -9.95 13.91
N THR A 340 17.37 -10.43 12.96
CA THR A 340 17.83 -11.42 11.98
C THR A 340 18.29 -10.74 10.69
N PRO A 341 19.37 -11.22 10.06
CA PRO A 341 19.82 -10.67 8.77
C PRO A 341 18.83 -10.98 7.64
N GLN A 342 18.13 -12.11 7.72
CA GLN A 342 17.00 -12.46 6.85
C GLN A 342 15.88 -13.04 7.70
N THR A 343 14.67 -12.53 7.53
CA THR A 343 13.51 -12.96 8.31
C THR A 343 12.89 -14.19 7.67
N VAL A 344 12.71 -15.26 8.44
CA VAL A 344 11.96 -16.45 8.00
C VAL A 344 10.48 -16.16 8.10
N THR A 345 9.77 -16.31 6.99
CA THR A 345 8.30 -16.09 6.90
C THR A 345 7.54 -17.40 6.77
N ALA A 346 8.23 -18.47 6.38
CA ALA A 346 7.73 -19.84 6.35
C ALA A 346 8.92 -20.80 6.41
N SER A 347 8.80 -21.86 7.20
CA SER A 347 9.83 -22.89 7.30
C SER A 347 9.37 -24.20 6.69
N ARG A 348 10.29 -25.01 6.14
CA ARG A 348 9.87 -26.31 5.59
C ARG A 348 9.33 -27.24 6.67
N GLN A 349 9.88 -27.18 7.87
CA GLN A 349 9.42 -28.00 8.99
C GLN A 349 7.96 -27.70 9.37
N GLU A 350 7.59 -26.43 9.48
CA GLU A 350 6.26 -26.00 9.92
C GLU A 350 5.27 -25.93 8.74
N ASP A 351 5.71 -25.34 7.64
CA ASP A 351 4.90 -24.96 6.51
C ASP A 351 5.11 -25.81 5.27
N GLY A 352 6.10 -26.72 5.24
CA GLY A 352 6.40 -27.54 4.07
C GLY A 352 6.92 -26.76 2.85
N PHE A 353 7.26 -25.48 3.02
CA PHE A 353 7.94 -24.64 2.03
C PHE A 353 8.82 -23.61 2.73
N THR A 354 9.71 -22.98 2.00
CA THR A 354 10.59 -21.93 2.49
C THR A 354 10.04 -20.56 2.05
N GLY A 355 9.92 -19.64 3.00
CA GLY A 355 9.65 -18.24 2.77
C GLY A 355 10.60 -17.38 3.58
N LEU A 356 11.17 -16.36 2.94
CA LEU A 356 12.09 -15.40 3.54
C LEU A 356 11.73 -13.98 3.05
N PHE A 357 12.01 -12.97 3.86
CA PHE A 357 12.12 -11.60 3.38
C PHE A 357 13.28 -10.84 4.03
N GLN A 358 13.65 -9.72 3.41
CA GLN A 358 14.48 -8.68 3.99
C GLN A 358 13.92 -7.31 3.63
N LEU A 359 13.90 -6.40 4.60
CA LEU A 359 13.61 -4.99 4.34
C LEU A 359 14.86 -4.34 3.74
N ASN A 360 14.66 -3.41 2.81
CA ASN A 360 15.76 -2.66 2.23
C ASN A 360 15.38 -1.17 2.10
N PRO A 361 15.83 -0.29 3.02
CA PRO A 361 16.88 -0.48 4.03
C PRO A 361 16.48 -1.48 5.14
N PRO A 362 17.44 -2.13 5.82
CA PRO A 362 17.17 -2.94 7.00
C PRO A 362 16.37 -2.18 8.06
N ILE A 363 15.55 -2.86 8.85
CA ILE A 363 14.68 -2.20 9.84
C ILE A 363 15.48 -1.39 10.88
N GLN A 364 16.71 -1.78 11.17
CA GLN A 364 17.60 -1.08 12.10
C GLN A 364 17.92 0.32 11.57
N ASN A 365 18.16 0.48 10.26
CA ASN A 365 18.34 1.78 9.62
C ASN A 365 17.10 2.67 9.74
N GLN A 366 15.91 2.08 9.93
CA GLN A 366 14.65 2.80 10.04
C GLN A 366 14.30 3.15 11.50
N ALA A 367 14.71 2.30 12.45
CA ALA A 367 14.37 2.40 13.85
C ALA A 367 15.42 3.12 14.71
N LEU A 368 16.70 3.10 14.32
CA LEU A 368 17.82 3.62 15.10
C LEU A 368 18.39 4.90 14.46
N PRO A 369 18.27 6.08 15.12
CA PRO A 369 18.74 7.36 14.57
C PRO A 369 20.20 7.38 14.12
N GLU A 370 21.08 6.68 14.84
CA GLU A 370 22.50 6.56 14.52
C GLU A 370 22.79 5.80 13.21
N LEU A 371 21.80 5.06 12.67
CA LEU A 371 21.91 4.29 11.43
C LEU A 371 21.16 4.93 10.26
N TRP A 372 20.51 6.08 10.43
CA TRP A 372 19.69 6.69 9.37
C TRP A 372 20.47 6.94 8.08
N TYR A 373 21.71 7.39 8.16
CA TYR A 373 22.58 7.65 7.00
C TYR A 373 23.54 6.50 6.68
N ALA A 374 23.35 5.32 7.29
CA ALA A 374 24.17 4.17 6.93
C ALA A 374 23.92 3.78 5.45
N PRO A 375 24.97 3.44 4.68
CA PRO A 375 24.82 3.10 3.26
C PRO A 375 23.84 1.95 3.04
N VAL A 376 23.02 2.07 2.00
CA VAL A 376 22.01 1.08 1.63
C VAL A 376 22.37 0.52 0.26
N SER A 377 22.55 -0.79 0.17
CA SER A 377 22.86 -1.49 -1.08
C SER A 377 21.58 -1.71 -1.90
N ASP A 378 21.68 -1.61 -3.23
CA ASP A 378 20.61 -2.07 -4.13
C ASP A 378 20.55 -3.60 -4.27
N THR A 379 21.53 -4.29 -3.68
CA THR A 379 21.70 -5.74 -3.70
C THR A 379 21.58 -6.30 -2.29
N VAL A 380 20.73 -7.30 -2.11
CA VAL A 380 20.45 -7.98 -0.85
C VAL A 380 20.85 -9.44 -0.97
N ASP A 381 21.60 -9.94 0.00
CA ASP A 381 22.06 -11.33 0.03
C ASP A 381 21.14 -12.19 0.89
N PHE A 382 20.72 -13.34 0.38
CA PHE A 382 20.03 -14.38 1.13
C PHE A 382 20.87 -15.65 1.14
N GLU A 383 20.75 -16.43 2.21
CA GLU A 383 21.17 -17.82 2.25
C GLU A 383 19.94 -18.71 2.00
N ILE A 384 20.03 -19.58 1.00
CA ILE A 384 19.01 -20.60 0.76
C ILE A 384 19.10 -21.61 1.92
N PRO A 385 18.03 -21.85 2.69
CA PRO A 385 18.09 -22.78 3.82
C PRO A 385 18.59 -24.17 3.40
N ALA A 386 19.41 -24.79 4.24
CA ALA A 386 20.00 -26.10 3.95
C ALA A 386 18.96 -27.23 3.76
N ASP A 387 17.76 -27.06 4.30
CA ASP A 387 16.64 -27.99 4.17
C ASP A 387 15.65 -27.62 3.05
N ALA A 388 15.93 -26.59 2.25
CA ALA A 388 15.08 -26.13 1.14
C ALA A 388 14.73 -27.29 0.18
N GLU A 389 13.43 -27.43 -0.13
CA GLU A 389 12.95 -28.47 -1.04
C GLU A 389 13.25 -28.11 -2.50
N ALA A 390 13.64 -29.10 -3.30
CA ALA A 390 13.93 -28.87 -4.71
C ALA A 390 12.70 -28.34 -5.49
N GLY A 391 12.91 -27.34 -6.35
CA GLY A 391 11.88 -26.80 -7.22
C GLY A 391 12.12 -25.36 -7.66
N THR A 392 11.06 -24.72 -8.16
CA THR A 392 11.07 -23.32 -8.58
C THR A 392 10.81 -22.40 -7.41
N TYR A 393 11.62 -21.35 -7.26
CA TYR A 393 11.47 -20.33 -6.24
C TYR A 393 11.20 -18.99 -6.91
N VAL A 394 10.37 -18.17 -6.27
CA VAL A 394 9.99 -16.85 -6.73
C VAL A 394 10.63 -15.82 -5.81
N ILE A 395 11.21 -14.80 -6.43
CA ILE A 395 11.81 -13.65 -5.76
C ILE A 395 11.01 -12.43 -6.15
N ALA A 396 10.69 -11.55 -5.20
CA ALA A 396 10.03 -10.29 -5.50
C ALA A 396 10.73 -9.12 -4.81
N SER A 397 10.72 -7.95 -5.43
CA SER A 397 11.13 -6.69 -4.80
C SER A 397 10.04 -5.64 -5.03
N LYS A 398 9.49 -5.12 -3.94
CA LYS A 398 8.42 -4.11 -3.95
C LYS A 398 9.00 -2.78 -3.50
N GLY A 399 8.61 -1.71 -4.20
CA GLY A 399 8.92 -0.35 -3.81
C GLY A 399 7.70 0.57 -3.95
N ARG A 400 7.88 1.82 -3.53
CA ARG A 400 6.94 2.92 -3.77
C ARG A 400 7.70 4.15 -4.24
N ARG A 401 7.07 4.94 -5.10
CA ARG A 401 7.58 6.22 -5.57
C ARG A 401 6.49 7.28 -5.48
N ASP A 402 6.82 8.40 -4.83
CA ASP A 402 6.00 9.62 -4.79
C ASP A 402 6.79 10.75 -5.47
N TRP A 403 6.47 11.09 -6.72
CA TRP A 403 7.22 12.05 -7.52
C TRP A 403 6.32 12.91 -8.41
N GLY A 404 6.54 14.22 -8.43
CA GLY A 404 5.81 15.12 -9.33
C GLY A 404 4.28 15.13 -9.14
N GLY A 405 3.82 14.87 -7.92
CA GLY A 405 2.41 14.70 -7.55
C GLY A 405 1.80 13.33 -7.90
N GLU A 406 2.57 12.41 -8.48
CA GLU A 406 2.17 11.02 -8.75
C GLU A 406 2.67 10.12 -7.63
N ALA A 407 1.86 9.14 -7.21
CA ALA A 407 2.28 8.09 -6.29
C ALA A 407 1.97 6.73 -6.91
N LEU A 408 2.97 5.84 -6.93
CA LEU A 408 2.87 4.51 -7.53
C LEU A 408 3.60 3.47 -6.68
N ASN A 409 3.03 2.28 -6.60
CA ASN A 409 3.73 1.08 -6.14
C ASN A 409 4.15 0.25 -7.37
N ALA A 410 5.29 -0.42 -7.27
CA ALA A 410 5.72 -1.37 -8.30
C ALA A 410 6.43 -2.56 -7.65
N THR A 411 6.26 -3.74 -8.24
CA THR A 411 6.95 -4.96 -7.82
C THR A 411 7.61 -5.63 -9.02
N GLY A 412 8.92 -5.90 -8.88
CA GLY A 412 9.67 -6.75 -9.82
C GLY A 412 9.66 -8.19 -9.33
N VAL A 413 9.70 -9.15 -10.26
CA VAL A 413 9.67 -10.58 -9.94
C VAL A 413 10.73 -11.31 -10.77
N ALA A 414 11.42 -12.26 -10.14
CA ALA A 414 12.32 -13.20 -10.80
C ALA A 414 12.04 -14.63 -10.32
N GLU A 415 12.46 -15.61 -11.12
CA GLU A 415 12.42 -17.03 -10.74
C GLU A 415 13.80 -17.65 -10.79
N ILE A 416 14.04 -18.55 -9.86
CA ILE A 416 15.22 -19.42 -9.86
C ILE A 416 14.80 -20.88 -9.69
N GLN A 417 15.75 -21.78 -9.92
CA GLN A 417 15.61 -23.18 -9.57
C GLN A 417 16.56 -23.54 -8.44
N VAL A 418 16.06 -24.31 -7.47
CA VAL A 418 16.82 -24.82 -6.32
C VAL A 418 16.76 -26.36 -6.34
N GLY A 419 17.89 -27.04 -6.13
CA GLY A 419 17.99 -28.51 -6.04
C GLY A 419 17.72 -29.31 -7.33
N GLN A 420 17.08 -28.71 -8.33
CA GLN A 420 16.80 -29.34 -9.63
C GLN A 420 16.72 -28.30 -10.75
N ARG A 421 16.70 -28.74 -12.02
CA ARG A 421 16.50 -27.86 -13.19
C ARG A 421 15.04 -27.74 -13.63
N ALA A 422 14.25 -28.79 -13.41
CA ALA A 422 12.88 -28.85 -13.88
C ALA A 422 11.99 -27.86 -13.09
N PRO A 423 11.18 -27.03 -13.75
CA PRO A 423 10.30 -26.12 -13.04
C PRO A 423 9.20 -26.88 -12.30
N THR A 424 8.77 -26.37 -11.16
CA THR A 424 7.62 -26.89 -10.42
C THR A 424 6.38 -26.04 -10.67
N PRO A 425 5.19 -26.64 -10.82
CA PRO A 425 3.96 -25.89 -11.08
C PRO A 425 3.51 -25.10 -9.85
N PHE A 426 2.64 -24.12 -10.02
CA PHE A 426 1.86 -23.53 -8.93
C PHE A 426 0.39 -23.86 -9.15
N THR A 427 -0.24 -24.48 -8.16
CA THR A 427 -1.67 -24.81 -8.20
C THR A 427 -2.40 -23.95 -7.17
N PRO A 428 -3.02 -22.83 -7.57
CA PRO A 428 -3.69 -21.95 -6.63
C PRO A 428 -4.92 -22.63 -6.03
N ARG A 429 -5.18 -22.44 -4.74
CA ARG A 429 -6.42 -22.88 -4.06
C ARG A 429 -7.55 -21.86 -4.12
N THR A 430 -7.21 -20.62 -4.46
CA THR A 430 -8.15 -19.51 -4.65
C THR A 430 -7.98 -18.92 -6.05
N GLY A 431 -9.05 -18.41 -6.65
CA GLY A 431 -9.01 -17.87 -8.00
C GLY A 431 -10.26 -17.06 -8.31
N ARG A 432 -10.53 -16.87 -9.61
CA ARG A 432 -11.64 -16.05 -10.12
C ARG A 432 -11.50 -14.56 -9.79
N CYS A 433 -10.29 -14.14 -9.38
CA CYS A 433 -9.97 -12.76 -9.03
C CYS A 433 -10.23 -11.84 -10.23
N GLU A 434 -9.82 -12.28 -11.42
CA GLU A 434 -9.89 -11.56 -12.68
C GLU A 434 -11.33 -11.29 -13.15
N GLY A 435 -12.32 -12.01 -12.59
CA GLY A 435 -13.73 -11.74 -12.82
C GLY A 435 -14.16 -10.37 -12.29
N CYS A 436 -13.56 -9.92 -11.18
CA CYS A 436 -13.84 -8.62 -10.56
C CYS A 436 -12.66 -7.63 -10.68
N HIS A 437 -11.42 -8.14 -10.70
CA HIS A 437 -10.18 -7.38 -10.82
C HIS A 437 -9.66 -7.41 -12.27
N ASN A 438 -10.18 -6.50 -13.10
CA ASN A 438 -9.83 -6.41 -14.51
C ASN A 438 -9.74 -4.96 -14.99
N GLY A 439 -9.11 -4.74 -16.14
CA GLY A 439 -8.87 -3.39 -16.66
C GLY A 439 -8.15 -2.52 -15.63
N ALA A 440 -8.73 -1.37 -15.29
CA ALA A 440 -8.18 -0.45 -14.29
C ALA A 440 -8.20 -1.00 -12.84
N SER A 441 -8.97 -2.05 -12.56
CA SER A 441 -8.96 -2.76 -11.26
C SER A 441 -8.13 -4.04 -11.27
N ALA A 442 -7.33 -4.29 -12.31
CA ALA A 442 -6.46 -5.46 -12.36
C ALA A 442 -5.41 -5.42 -11.24
N LEU A 443 -5.06 -6.60 -10.70
CA LEU A 443 -4.08 -6.70 -9.58
C LEU A 443 -2.72 -6.06 -9.89
N GLY A 444 -2.29 -6.09 -11.16
CA GLY A 444 -1.06 -5.42 -11.60
C GLY A 444 -1.11 -3.89 -11.55
N SER A 445 -2.31 -3.29 -11.49
CA SER A 445 -2.54 -1.85 -11.39
C SER A 445 -2.95 -1.42 -9.98
N LEU A 446 -3.47 -2.35 -9.17
CA LEU A 446 -3.85 -2.11 -7.78
C LEU A 446 -2.71 -2.46 -6.81
N LEU A 447 -2.89 -2.08 -5.55
CA LEU A 447 -2.09 -2.56 -4.42
C LEU A 447 -0.58 -2.31 -4.59
N HIS A 448 0.18 -3.38 -4.83
CA HIS A 448 1.64 -3.39 -4.91
C HIS A 448 2.15 -3.38 -6.36
N GLY A 449 1.26 -3.19 -7.35
CA GLY A 449 1.63 -3.18 -8.76
C GLY A 449 2.10 -4.56 -9.24
N LEU A 450 1.37 -5.62 -8.86
CA LEU A 450 1.80 -7.01 -8.98
C LEU A 450 0.64 -7.94 -9.34
N SER A 451 0.80 -8.72 -10.42
CA SER A 451 -0.16 -9.75 -10.81
C SER A 451 0.23 -11.17 -10.37
N ASP A 452 1.52 -11.41 -10.09
CA ASP A 452 2.01 -12.74 -9.70
C ASP A 452 1.72 -13.05 -8.22
N ARG A 453 0.66 -13.82 -8.01
CA ARG A 453 0.14 -14.19 -6.69
C ARG A 453 1.04 -15.14 -5.90
N ARG A 454 2.06 -15.75 -6.52
CA ARG A 454 3.00 -16.65 -5.82
C ARG A 454 3.83 -15.90 -4.78
N THR A 455 4.16 -14.65 -5.09
CA THR A 455 4.92 -13.74 -4.23
C THR A 455 4.19 -13.42 -2.92
N CYS A 456 2.85 -13.41 -2.93
CA CYS A 456 2.04 -13.03 -1.78
C CYS A 456 2.32 -13.91 -0.55
N TYR A 457 2.65 -15.18 -0.73
CA TYR A 457 2.82 -16.12 0.39
C TYR A 457 4.07 -15.85 1.23
N SER A 458 5.12 -15.29 0.64
CA SER A 458 6.31 -14.85 1.39
C SER A 458 6.22 -13.39 1.84
N CYS A 459 5.48 -12.55 1.11
CA CYS A 459 5.29 -11.16 1.49
C CYS A 459 4.27 -10.96 2.62
N HIS A 460 3.29 -11.86 2.78
CA HIS A 460 2.18 -11.73 3.73
C HIS A 460 2.11 -12.89 4.74
N PRO A 461 3.13 -13.07 5.60
CA PRO A 461 3.06 -13.96 6.76
C PRO A 461 2.15 -13.38 7.87
N SER A 462 1.89 -14.16 8.92
CA SER A 462 1.40 -13.55 10.17
C SER A 462 2.57 -12.87 10.89
N MET A 463 2.35 -11.72 11.52
CA MET A 463 3.37 -11.02 12.33
C MET A 463 2.88 -10.81 13.76
N ALA A 464 3.78 -10.73 14.73
CA ALA A 464 3.41 -10.56 16.14
C ALA A 464 2.63 -9.25 16.42
N PHE A 465 3.01 -8.14 15.79
CA PHE A 465 2.30 -6.85 15.89
C PHE A 465 1.17 -6.70 14.88
N GLU A 466 1.21 -7.45 13.78
CA GLU A 466 0.21 -7.40 12.72
C GLU A 466 -0.23 -8.83 12.36
N PRO A 467 -0.99 -9.54 13.22
CA PRO A 467 -1.40 -10.92 12.94
C PRO A 467 -2.28 -11.04 11.69
N ASP A 468 -3.05 -9.98 11.41
CA ASP A 468 -3.83 -9.81 10.19
C ASP A 468 -2.97 -9.50 8.95
N HIS A 469 -1.64 -9.59 9.04
CA HIS A 469 -0.76 -9.51 7.86
C HIS A 469 -0.89 -10.73 6.96
N ALA A 470 -1.33 -11.87 7.51
CA ALA A 470 -1.51 -13.11 6.78
C ALA A 470 -2.47 -12.94 5.60
N ILE A 471 -2.07 -13.43 4.41
CA ILE A 471 -2.80 -13.14 3.16
C ILE A 471 -4.27 -13.56 3.18
N ASP A 472 -4.61 -14.71 3.74
CA ASP A 472 -6.00 -15.17 3.85
C ASP A 472 -6.82 -14.25 4.76
N TYR A 473 -6.25 -13.85 5.90
CA TYR A 473 -6.89 -12.92 6.82
C TYR A 473 -7.14 -11.58 6.10
N ARG A 474 -6.13 -11.02 5.42
CA ARG A 474 -6.25 -9.74 4.70
C ARG A 474 -7.32 -9.78 3.62
N ILE A 475 -7.32 -10.83 2.79
CA ILE A 475 -8.27 -10.95 1.70
C ILE A 475 -9.70 -11.07 2.24
N HIS A 476 -9.95 -11.86 3.28
CA HIS A 476 -11.27 -11.88 3.89
C HIS A 476 -11.62 -10.53 4.52
N LEU A 477 -10.70 -9.91 5.25
CA LEU A 477 -10.94 -8.66 5.96
C LEU A 477 -11.33 -7.51 5.03
N ILE A 478 -10.64 -7.34 3.88
CA ILE A 478 -10.96 -6.26 2.94
C ILE A 478 -12.29 -6.50 2.19
N HIS A 479 -12.62 -7.74 1.85
CA HIS A 479 -13.85 -8.04 1.09
C HIS A 479 -15.07 -8.11 2.00
N SER A 480 -14.96 -8.73 3.17
CA SER A 480 -16.08 -8.86 4.13
C SER A 480 -16.52 -7.53 4.73
N ARG A 481 -15.64 -6.52 4.75
CA ARG A 481 -15.95 -5.17 5.24
C ARG A 481 -16.29 -4.19 4.14
N SER A 482 -16.30 -4.61 2.87
CA SER A 482 -16.71 -3.75 1.76
C SER A 482 -18.06 -4.21 1.21
N GLU A 483 -19.07 -3.35 1.34
CA GLU A 483 -20.40 -3.61 0.76
C GLU A 483 -20.41 -3.42 -0.77
N ARG A 484 -19.29 -2.97 -1.34
CA ARG A 484 -19.12 -2.75 -2.78
C ARG A 484 -18.74 -4.00 -3.55
N VAL A 485 -18.50 -5.13 -2.87
CA VAL A 485 -18.22 -6.41 -3.51
C VAL A 485 -19.53 -6.96 -4.08
N SER A 486 -19.61 -7.09 -5.40
CA SER A 486 -20.84 -7.51 -6.08
C SER A 486 -21.21 -8.99 -5.92
N ALA A 487 -20.32 -9.78 -5.31
CA ALA A 487 -20.51 -11.21 -5.08
C ALA A 487 -20.79 -11.47 -3.60
N ASP A 488 -21.48 -12.58 -3.31
CA ASP A 488 -21.65 -13.04 -1.92
C ASP A 488 -20.29 -13.48 -1.37
N VAL A 489 -19.75 -12.66 -0.46
CA VAL A 489 -18.47 -12.90 0.21
C VAL A 489 -18.56 -14.04 1.23
N TYR A 490 -19.77 -14.47 1.63
CA TYR A 490 -19.99 -15.61 2.51
C TYR A 490 -20.12 -16.94 1.74
N ASP A 491 -20.39 -16.92 0.43
CA ASP A 491 -20.21 -18.10 -0.43
C ASP A 491 -18.72 -18.31 -0.70
N CYS A 492 -18.11 -19.25 0.03
CA CYS A 492 -16.69 -19.59 -0.11
C CYS A 492 -16.30 -19.91 -1.56
N ARG A 493 -17.22 -20.44 -2.37
CA ARG A 493 -16.96 -20.79 -3.78
C ARG A 493 -16.75 -19.56 -4.65
N THR A 494 -17.11 -18.36 -4.19
CA THR A 494 -16.81 -17.10 -4.87
C THR A 494 -15.31 -16.99 -5.16
N CYS A 495 -14.46 -17.37 -4.20
CA CYS A 495 -13.01 -17.26 -4.31
C CYS A 495 -12.29 -18.62 -4.28
N HIS A 496 -12.80 -19.60 -3.52
CA HIS A 496 -12.13 -20.89 -3.34
C HIS A 496 -12.40 -21.83 -4.53
N LEU A 497 -11.30 -22.35 -5.11
CA LEU A 497 -11.35 -23.34 -6.20
C LEU A 497 -11.56 -24.77 -5.68
N THR A 498 -11.26 -24.98 -4.40
CA THR A 498 -11.49 -26.23 -3.65
C THR A 498 -12.05 -25.90 -2.28
N PRO A 499 -12.88 -26.75 -1.66
CA PRO A 499 -13.37 -26.52 -0.30
C PRO A 499 -12.25 -26.12 0.67
N PRO A 500 -12.39 -25.00 1.41
CA PRO A 500 -11.39 -24.60 2.40
C PRO A 500 -11.41 -25.54 3.61
N ASN A 501 -10.25 -25.64 4.28
CA ASN A 501 -10.11 -26.39 5.53
C ASN A 501 -10.02 -25.39 6.69
N GLY A 502 -10.92 -25.47 7.67
CA GLY A 502 -10.92 -24.62 8.86
C GLY A 502 -11.87 -23.42 8.77
N ALA A 503 -11.93 -22.64 9.85
CA ALA A 503 -12.78 -21.45 9.94
C ALA A 503 -12.23 -20.30 9.06
N PRO A 504 -13.10 -19.44 8.52
CA PRO A 504 -12.67 -18.32 7.70
C PRO A 504 -12.11 -17.19 8.58
N ARG A 505 -10.78 -17.17 8.74
CA ARG A 505 -10.07 -16.12 9.50
C ARG A 505 -10.30 -14.74 8.89
N GLY A 506 -10.44 -13.71 9.72
CA GLY A 506 -10.55 -12.31 9.27
C GLY A 506 -11.98 -11.83 8.92
N PHE A 507 -12.99 -12.69 9.04
CA PHE A 507 -14.40 -12.28 8.94
C PHE A 507 -14.88 -11.59 10.23
N PRO A 508 -15.86 -10.66 10.14
CA PRO A 508 -16.46 -10.02 11.30
C PRO A 508 -16.99 -11.05 12.32
N GLY A 509 -16.75 -10.82 13.61
CA GLY A 509 -17.20 -11.71 14.70
C GLY A 509 -16.46 -13.05 14.81
N ILE A 510 -15.52 -13.33 13.91
CA ILE A 510 -14.61 -14.48 14.00
C ILE A 510 -13.26 -13.92 14.43
N GLY A 511 -12.91 -14.13 15.70
CA GLY A 511 -11.64 -13.69 16.27
C GLY A 511 -10.41 -14.23 15.50
N PRO A 512 -9.22 -13.66 15.77
CA PRO A 512 -7.97 -14.14 15.17
C PRO A 512 -7.66 -15.61 15.44
#